data_AF-A0AAV3X4Q5-F1
#
_entry.id   AF-A0AAV3X4Q5-F1
#
_cell.length_a   1.000
_cell.length_b   1.000
_cell.length_c   1.000
_cell.angle_alpha   90.00
_cell.angle_beta   90.00
_cell.angle_gamma   90.00
#
_symmetry.space_group_name_H-M   'P 1'
#
loop_
_entity.id
_entity.type
_entity.pdbx_description
1 polymer ?
#
loop_
_entity_poly.entity_id
_entity_poly.type
_entity_poly.pdbx_seq_one_letter_code
_entity_poly.pdbx_strand_id
1 'polypeptide(L)'
;MQRFTGLLNVTSDYLMALDDDDFVHPDILECTAAYFQRFPESWVLRLKIENIDYKNEDRIQQDWQPIPDISQLEICKKTPENPFPFQRGNYKGLLEVPIAPLDKNFDIRHAIIPWKHRTDMEGIHFENFTNRVWRNAIVQRALAEFSKAMRIVGALTWVPLWNLDRSLGLFVQATSFEKNKIIGHAMPKPEQVRYITRDASLKEARIHLTADSLLVKTYPQFGYLWNLFFWELYAIPKVIGKSVKQKLVKRV
;
A
#
# COMPACT_ATOMS: atom_id res chain seq x y z
N MET A 1 -1.38 2.12 16.21
CA MET A 1 -2.51 2.69 16.97
C MET A 1 -2.75 4.15 16.65
N GLN A 2 -1.76 5.05 16.78
CA GLN A 2 -1.91 6.48 16.45
C GLN A 2 -2.56 6.74 15.08
N ARG A 3 -2.05 6.11 14.00
CA ARG A 3 -2.64 6.23 12.65
C ARG A 3 -4.10 5.77 12.59
N PHE A 4 -4.44 4.65 13.23
CA PHE A 4 -5.82 4.14 13.25
C PHE A 4 -6.76 5.12 13.97
N THR A 5 -6.36 5.61 15.13
CA THR A 5 -7.12 6.63 15.87
C THR A 5 -7.27 7.91 15.06
N GLY A 6 -6.21 8.40 14.43
CA GLY A 6 -6.26 9.59 13.58
C GLY A 6 -7.28 9.41 12.45
N LEU A 7 -7.23 8.27 11.75
CA LEU A 7 -8.14 7.96 10.64
C LEU A 7 -9.62 7.90 11.07
N LEU A 8 -9.93 7.44 12.28
CA LEU A 8 -11.30 7.43 12.81
C LEU A 8 -11.89 8.84 13.03
N ASN A 9 -11.04 9.86 13.12
CA ASN A 9 -11.46 11.24 13.40
C ASN A 9 -11.42 12.15 12.16
N VAL A 10 -11.11 11.61 10.98
CA VAL A 10 -11.04 12.40 9.74
C VAL A 10 -12.44 12.72 9.21
N THR A 11 -12.74 14.00 9.03
CA THR A 11 -14.02 14.48 8.48
C THR A 11 -13.93 15.06 7.07
N SER A 12 -12.73 15.20 6.51
CA SER A 12 -12.51 15.69 5.13
C SER A 12 -12.95 14.68 4.08
N ASP A 13 -13.19 15.12 2.84
CA ASP A 13 -13.58 14.24 1.73
C ASP A 13 -12.46 13.29 1.30
N TYR A 14 -11.22 13.75 1.46
CA TYR A 14 -10.01 13.01 1.12
C TYR A 14 -9.05 12.98 2.30
N LEU A 15 -8.21 11.96 2.34
CA LEU A 15 -7.20 11.78 3.37
C LEU A 15 -5.92 11.19 2.81
N MET A 16 -4.82 11.41 3.53
CA MET A 16 -3.54 10.79 3.25
C MET A 16 -2.86 10.48 4.58
N ALA A 17 -2.18 9.34 4.63
CA ALA A 17 -1.30 9.00 5.74
C ALA A 17 0.15 9.05 5.26
N LEU A 18 0.98 9.77 6.02
CA LEU A 18 2.42 9.89 5.84
C LEU A 18 3.14 9.31 7.05
N ASP A 19 4.40 8.92 6.87
CA ASP A 19 5.31 8.72 8.00
C ASP A 19 5.83 10.10 8.48
N ASP A 20 6.36 10.18 9.70
CA ASP A 20 6.75 11.43 10.35
C ASP A 20 8.02 12.07 9.76
N ASP A 21 8.81 11.27 9.05
CA ASP A 21 10.01 11.71 8.32
C ASP A 21 9.78 11.90 6.82
N ASP A 22 8.56 11.74 6.31
CA ASP A 22 8.23 11.93 4.89
C ASP A 22 7.90 13.39 4.55
N PHE A 23 8.28 13.83 3.34
CA PHE A 23 7.90 15.14 2.82
C PHE A 23 6.89 15.02 1.68
N VAL A 24 5.97 15.97 1.60
CA VAL A 24 4.96 16.07 0.55
C VAL A 24 5.13 17.37 -0.24
N HIS A 25 4.86 17.30 -1.54
CA HIS A 25 4.84 18.46 -2.43
C HIS A 25 3.86 19.53 -1.90
N PRO A 26 4.22 20.84 -1.94
CA PRO A 26 3.34 21.92 -1.45
C PRO A 26 1.97 21.95 -2.15
N ASP A 27 1.94 21.80 -3.47
CA ASP A 27 0.72 21.84 -4.29
C ASP A 27 -0.14 20.54 -4.25
N ILE A 28 0.02 19.71 -3.21
CA ILE A 28 -0.68 18.42 -3.14
C ILE A 28 -2.20 18.57 -3.02
N LEU A 29 -2.68 19.67 -2.44
CA LEU A 29 -4.10 19.93 -2.27
C LEU A 29 -4.76 20.25 -3.61
N GLU A 30 -4.15 21.14 -4.40
CA GLU A 30 -4.57 21.48 -5.75
C GLU A 30 -4.53 20.25 -6.67
N CYS A 31 -3.44 19.48 -6.59
CA CYS A 31 -3.30 18.19 -7.29
C CYS A 31 -4.44 17.23 -6.92
N THR A 32 -4.76 17.10 -5.62
CA THR A 32 -5.83 16.22 -5.15
C THR A 32 -7.19 16.67 -5.68
N ALA A 33 -7.50 17.96 -5.57
CA ALA A 33 -8.78 18.51 -6.04
C ALA A 33 -8.95 18.33 -7.55
N ALA A 34 -7.94 18.69 -8.35
CA ALA A 34 -7.97 18.54 -9.80
C ALA A 34 -8.13 17.07 -10.22
N TYR A 35 -7.46 16.15 -9.53
CA TYR A 35 -7.60 14.72 -9.80
C TYR A 35 -9.01 14.20 -9.55
N PHE A 36 -9.57 14.43 -8.36
CA PHE A 36 -10.89 13.89 -8.03
C PHE A 36 -12.03 14.66 -8.72
N GLN A 37 -11.79 15.90 -9.17
CA GLN A 37 -12.71 16.56 -10.10
C GLN A 37 -12.76 15.85 -11.45
N ARG A 38 -11.59 15.45 -12.00
CA ARG A 38 -11.51 14.70 -13.26
C ARG A 38 -12.02 13.26 -13.13
N PHE A 39 -11.77 12.62 -11.98
CA PHE A 39 -12.14 11.23 -11.72
C PHE A 39 -12.96 11.08 -10.43
N PRO A 40 -14.21 11.57 -10.41
CA PRO A 40 -15.03 11.62 -9.19
C PRO A 40 -15.37 10.25 -8.61
N GLU A 41 -15.29 9.19 -9.41
CA GLU A 41 -15.54 7.81 -8.97
C GLU A 41 -14.29 7.09 -8.44
N SER A 42 -13.11 7.69 -8.56
CA SER A 42 -11.87 7.09 -8.04
C SER A 42 -11.90 6.98 -6.53
N TRP A 43 -11.31 5.92 -6.01
CA TRP A 43 -11.14 5.71 -4.58
C TRP A 43 -9.82 6.28 -4.09
N VAL A 44 -8.83 6.37 -4.99
CA VAL A 44 -7.45 6.63 -4.60
C VAL A 44 -6.64 7.29 -5.72
N LEU A 45 -5.79 8.23 -5.34
CA LEU A 45 -4.68 8.72 -6.15
C LEU A 45 -3.39 8.18 -5.55
N ARG A 46 -2.64 7.39 -6.32
CA ARG A 46 -1.31 6.94 -5.92
C ARG A 46 -0.28 7.99 -6.32
N LEU A 47 0.36 8.57 -5.32
CA LEU A 47 1.39 9.57 -5.51
C LEU A 47 2.70 8.94 -5.98
N LYS A 48 3.47 9.69 -6.77
CA LYS A 48 4.82 9.28 -7.17
C LYS A 48 5.77 9.52 -6.00
N ILE A 49 6.46 8.46 -5.61
CA ILE A 49 7.41 8.48 -4.48
C ILE A 49 8.84 8.48 -5.03
N GLU A 50 9.66 9.39 -4.51
CA GLU A 50 11.13 9.28 -4.57
C GLU A 50 11.65 8.77 -3.22
N ASN A 51 12.50 7.74 -3.25
CA ASN A 51 13.13 7.24 -2.03
C ASN A 51 14.48 7.93 -1.88
N ILE A 52 14.67 8.65 -0.77
CA ILE A 52 15.89 9.43 -0.51
C ILE A 52 16.58 8.86 0.72
N ASP A 53 17.89 8.68 0.68
CA ASP A 53 18.67 8.29 1.86
C ASP A 53 18.65 9.44 2.88
N TYR A 54 18.38 9.15 4.15
CA TYR A 54 18.33 10.14 5.22
C TYR A 54 19.62 10.96 5.37
N LYS A 55 20.75 10.48 4.85
CA LYS A 55 22.04 11.20 4.84
C LYS A 55 22.21 12.17 3.67
N ASN A 56 21.31 12.14 2.69
CA ASN A 56 21.42 12.96 1.48
C ASN A 56 20.62 14.26 1.63
N GLU A 57 21.14 15.18 2.44
CA GLU A 57 20.48 16.46 2.74
C GLU A 57 20.22 17.30 1.49
N ASP A 58 21.15 17.34 0.54
CA ASP A 58 21.01 18.07 -0.73
C ASP A 58 19.75 17.64 -1.49
N ARG A 59 19.48 16.34 -1.54
CA ARG A 59 18.29 15.80 -2.21
C ARG A 59 17.02 16.05 -1.41
N ILE A 60 17.08 16.01 -0.09
CA ILE A 60 15.94 16.30 0.78
C ILE A 60 15.50 17.77 0.61
N GLN A 61 16.46 18.69 0.57
CA GLN A 61 16.24 20.14 0.48
C GLN A 61 16.04 20.65 -0.96
N GLN A 62 16.26 19.80 -1.97
CA GLN A 62 16.08 20.19 -3.36
C GLN A 62 14.70 20.79 -3.62
N ASP A 63 14.60 21.82 -4.45
CA ASP A 63 13.30 22.38 -4.83
C ASP A 63 12.42 21.34 -5.54
N TRP A 64 11.13 21.39 -5.23
CA TRP A 64 10.14 20.52 -5.88
C TRP A 64 9.98 20.89 -7.35
N GLN A 65 9.88 19.87 -8.19
CA GLN A 65 9.51 20.07 -9.59
C GLN A 65 7.99 20.22 -9.71
N PRO A 66 7.47 21.13 -10.55
CA PRO A 66 6.05 21.37 -10.67
C PRO A 66 5.26 20.10 -10.98
N ILE A 67 4.11 19.93 -10.32
CA ILE A 67 3.19 18.84 -10.62
C ILE A 67 2.61 19.05 -12.04
N PRO A 68 2.65 18.05 -12.93
CA PRO A 68 2.07 18.16 -14.26
C PRO A 68 0.56 18.42 -14.19
N ASP A 69 0.05 19.21 -15.14
CA ASP A 69 -1.39 19.48 -15.22
C ASP A 69 -2.18 18.18 -15.43
N ILE A 70 -2.91 17.80 -14.39
CA ILE A 70 -3.69 16.57 -14.32
C ILE A 70 -4.74 16.52 -15.42
N SER A 71 -5.27 17.65 -15.90
CA SER A 71 -6.26 17.69 -16.98
C SER A 71 -5.67 17.24 -18.32
N GLN A 72 -4.37 17.47 -18.54
CA GLN A 72 -3.67 17.20 -19.79
C GLN A 72 -3.01 15.82 -19.82
N LEU A 73 -2.92 15.13 -18.68
CA LEU A 73 -2.29 13.81 -18.62
C LEU A 73 -3.13 12.77 -19.36
N GLU A 74 -2.51 12.07 -20.31
CA GLU A 74 -3.10 10.90 -20.96
C GLU A 74 -3.34 9.77 -19.95
N ILE A 75 -4.32 8.91 -20.21
CA ILE A 75 -4.57 7.73 -19.37
C ILE A 75 -3.75 6.57 -19.93
N CYS A 76 -2.72 6.17 -19.19
CA CYS A 76 -1.95 4.96 -19.47
C CYS A 76 -2.70 3.76 -18.91
N LYS A 77 -3.11 2.83 -19.77
CA LYS A 77 -3.79 1.60 -19.37
C LYS A 77 -3.16 0.37 -19.99
N LYS A 78 -3.49 -0.79 -19.43
CA LYS A 78 -3.10 -2.08 -20.01
C LYS A 78 -3.92 -2.32 -21.28
N THR A 79 -3.26 -2.52 -22.41
CA THR A 79 -3.91 -2.93 -23.67
C THR A 79 -3.20 -4.17 -24.24
N PRO A 80 -3.77 -4.86 -25.24
CA PRO A 80 -3.04 -5.92 -25.95
C PRO A 80 -1.70 -5.45 -26.53
N GLU A 81 -1.64 -4.21 -26.99
CA GLU A 81 -0.46 -3.57 -27.61
C GLU A 81 0.53 -3.04 -26.55
N ASN A 82 0.04 -2.68 -25.37
CA ASN A 82 0.84 -2.28 -24.21
C ASN A 82 0.42 -3.09 -22.98
N PRO A 83 0.82 -4.38 -22.88
CA PRO A 83 0.39 -5.26 -21.80
C PRO A 83 1.11 -4.96 -20.47
N PHE A 84 2.20 -4.20 -20.52
CA PHE A 84 3.08 -3.90 -19.39
C PHE A 84 3.39 -2.40 -19.26
N PRO A 85 2.39 -1.50 -19.16
CA PRO A 85 2.63 -0.04 -19.07
C PRO A 85 3.43 0.35 -17.82
N PHE A 86 3.62 -0.58 -16.90
CA PHE A 86 4.23 -0.43 -15.58
C PHE A 86 5.72 -0.81 -15.51
N GLN A 87 6.25 -1.63 -16.44
CA GLN A 87 7.55 -2.29 -16.25
C GLN A 87 8.77 -1.36 -16.28
N ARG A 88 8.62 -0.11 -16.78
CA ARG A 88 9.75 0.83 -16.88
C ARG A 88 9.60 2.10 -16.04
N GLY A 89 8.49 2.27 -15.31
CA GLY A 89 8.27 3.45 -14.44
C GLY A 89 8.35 4.82 -15.11
N ASN A 90 8.46 4.85 -16.45
CA ASN A 90 8.65 6.03 -17.30
C ASN A 90 7.36 6.33 -18.10
N TYR A 91 6.22 6.10 -17.48
CA TYR A 91 4.95 6.55 -18.04
C TYR A 91 4.85 8.08 -17.84
N LYS A 92 4.33 8.77 -18.86
CA LYS A 92 4.15 10.23 -18.84
C LYS A 92 2.73 10.64 -18.42
N GLY A 93 1.77 9.72 -18.51
CA GLY A 93 0.36 9.94 -18.18
C GLY A 93 -0.05 9.42 -16.80
N LEU A 94 -1.35 9.41 -16.53
CA LEU A 94 -1.94 8.76 -15.35
C LEU A 94 -2.10 7.27 -15.61
N LEU A 95 -1.43 6.45 -14.80
CA LEU A 95 -1.48 5.00 -14.96
C LEU A 95 -2.67 4.41 -14.21
N GLU A 96 -3.59 3.74 -14.90
CA GLU A 96 -4.74 3.06 -14.28
C GLU A 96 -4.28 2.04 -13.23
N VAL A 97 -4.93 2.07 -12.07
CA VAL A 97 -4.70 1.12 -10.98
C VAL A 97 -5.94 0.26 -10.79
N PRO A 98 -5.88 -1.04 -11.16
CA PRO A 98 -6.97 -1.96 -10.90
C PRO A 98 -7.07 -2.31 -9.41
N ILE A 99 -8.22 -2.84 -9.00
CA ILE A 99 -8.44 -3.41 -7.66
C ILE A 99 -7.68 -4.73 -7.43
N ALA A 100 -6.98 -5.23 -8.45
CA ALA A 100 -6.01 -6.30 -8.27
C ALA A 100 -5.05 -5.88 -7.13
N PRO A 101 -4.67 -6.80 -6.24
CA PRO A 101 -4.48 -8.21 -6.55
C PRO A 101 -5.58 -9.14 -6.01
N LEU A 102 -6.64 -8.62 -5.38
CA LEU A 102 -7.68 -9.45 -4.75
C LEU A 102 -8.42 -10.38 -5.71
N ASP A 103 -8.45 -10.05 -7.00
CA ASP A 103 -9.03 -10.89 -8.07
C ASP A 103 -8.15 -12.09 -8.46
N LYS A 104 -6.95 -12.24 -7.88
CA LYS A 104 -6.07 -13.38 -8.15
C LYS A 104 -6.52 -14.61 -7.38
N ASN A 105 -6.56 -15.74 -8.08
CA ASN A 105 -6.94 -17.03 -7.51
C ASN A 105 -5.92 -17.54 -6.50
N PHE A 106 -6.39 -18.37 -5.58
CA PHE A 106 -5.54 -19.13 -4.68
C PHE A 106 -4.78 -20.18 -5.48
N ASP A 107 -3.47 -20.24 -5.30
CA ASP A 107 -2.65 -21.30 -5.86
C ASP A 107 -2.27 -22.26 -4.74
N ILE A 108 -2.93 -23.42 -4.70
CA ILE A 108 -2.78 -24.44 -3.65
C ILE A 108 -1.32 -24.85 -3.43
N ARG A 109 -0.46 -24.71 -4.44
CA ARG A 109 0.97 -25.00 -4.31
C ARG A 109 1.64 -24.12 -3.25
N HIS A 110 1.14 -22.91 -3.02
CA HIS A 110 1.63 -22.07 -1.92
C HIS A 110 1.33 -22.65 -0.54
N ALA A 111 0.35 -23.55 -0.37
CA ALA A 111 0.06 -24.18 0.92
C ALA A 111 0.84 -25.48 1.18
N ILE A 112 1.48 -26.04 0.15
CA ILE A 112 2.19 -27.33 0.24
C ILE A 112 3.68 -27.23 -0.12
N ILE A 113 4.12 -26.16 -0.79
CA ILE A 113 5.52 -25.96 -1.21
C ILE A 113 6.10 -24.70 -0.56
N PRO A 114 6.83 -24.82 0.57
CA PRO A 114 7.36 -23.67 1.31
C PRO A 114 8.32 -22.75 0.56
N TRP A 115 8.99 -23.26 -0.48
CA TRP A 115 9.98 -22.52 -1.27
C TRP A 115 9.41 -21.94 -2.58
N LYS A 116 8.11 -22.11 -2.84
CA LYS A 116 7.51 -21.56 -4.06
C LYS A 116 7.41 -20.05 -3.97
N HIS A 117 7.99 -19.37 -4.95
CA HIS A 117 7.88 -17.92 -5.04
C HIS A 117 6.52 -17.47 -5.60
N ARG A 118 6.05 -16.34 -5.09
CA ARG A 118 4.79 -15.70 -5.48
C ARG A 118 4.97 -14.86 -6.74
N THR A 119 4.10 -15.04 -7.73
CA THR A 119 3.99 -14.19 -8.92
C THR A 119 2.68 -13.40 -8.93
N ASP A 120 1.81 -13.65 -7.96
CA ASP A 120 0.55 -12.94 -7.76
C ASP A 120 0.75 -11.51 -7.22
N MET A 121 1.99 -11.10 -6.95
CA MET A 121 2.39 -9.71 -6.72
C MET A 121 2.94 -9.02 -7.97
N GLU A 122 2.92 -9.67 -9.14
CA GLU A 122 3.35 -8.99 -10.37
C GLU A 122 2.24 -8.09 -10.93
N GLY A 123 2.62 -6.88 -11.36
CA GLY A 123 1.74 -5.87 -11.95
C GLY A 123 1.47 -4.67 -11.05
N ILE A 124 0.79 -3.64 -11.59
CA ILE A 124 0.41 -2.47 -10.79
C ILE A 124 -0.77 -2.82 -9.89
N HIS A 125 -0.47 -2.88 -8.60
CA HIS A 125 -1.41 -2.98 -7.52
C HIS A 125 -0.78 -2.30 -6.31
N PHE A 126 -1.54 -2.13 -5.25
CA PHE A 126 -0.96 -1.74 -3.98
C PHE A 126 -1.59 -2.51 -2.85
N GLU A 127 -0.74 -2.91 -1.91
CA GLU A 127 -1.17 -3.52 -0.66
C GLU A 127 -1.17 -2.49 0.48
N ASN A 128 -0.28 -1.50 0.40
CA ASN A 128 -0.07 -0.47 1.42
C ASN A 128 -1.07 0.68 1.30
N PHE A 129 -1.30 1.36 2.42
CA PHE A 129 -2.23 2.47 2.56
C PHE A 129 -1.54 3.85 2.47
N THR A 130 -0.32 4.00 2.98
CA THR A 130 0.44 5.28 3.02
C THR A 130 0.80 5.82 1.65
N ASN A 131 1.20 7.10 1.57
CA ASN A 131 1.71 7.74 0.35
C ASN A 131 0.70 7.72 -0.82
N ARG A 132 -0.57 7.78 -0.46
CA ARG A 132 -1.73 7.74 -1.34
C ARG A 132 -2.79 8.67 -0.78
N VAL A 133 -3.49 9.35 -1.67
CA VAL A 133 -4.66 10.13 -1.29
C VAL A 133 -5.89 9.28 -1.51
N TRP A 134 -6.65 9.03 -0.46
CA TRP A 134 -7.84 8.19 -0.48
C TRP A 134 -9.09 9.01 -0.33
N ARG A 135 -10.18 8.58 -0.97
CA ARG A 135 -11.53 9.07 -0.68
C ARG A 135 -11.95 8.58 0.71
N ASN A 136 -12.21 9.52 1.62
CA ASN A 136 -12.48 9.23 3.02
C ASN A 136 -13.72 8.32 3.18
N ALA A 137 -14.77 8.55 2.40
CA ALA A 137 -15.99 7.71 2.45
C ALA A 137 -15.71 6.20 2.26
N ILE A 138 -14.79 5.85 1.36
CA ILE A 138 -14.39 4.46 1.11
C ILE A 138 -13.58 3.92 2.29
N VAL A 139 -12.68 4.74 2.84
CA VAL A 139 -11.82 4.38 3.98
C VAL A 139 -12.63 4.22 5.26
N GLN A 140 -13.56 5.12 5.58
CA GLN A 140 -14.39 5.04 6.80
C GLN A 140 -15.21 3.76 6.84
N ARG A 141 -15.78 3.36 5.68
CA ARG A 141 -16.48 2.08 5.56
C ARG A 141 -15.57 0.90 5.93
N ALA A 142 -14.34 0.90 5.41
CA ALA A 142 -13.36 -0.14 5.70
C ALA A 142 -12.84 -0.09 7.14
N LEU A 143 -12.67 1.09 7.73
CA LEU A 143 -12.25 1.25 9.14
C LEU A 143 -13.28 0.67 10.11
N ALA A 144 -14.57 0.85 9.83
CA ALA A 144 -15.64 0.26 10.63
C ALA A 144 -15.57 -1.28 10.62
N GLU A 145 -15.41 -1.89 9.44
CA GLU A 145 -15.27 -3.34 9.30
C GLU A 145 -13.95 -3.86 9.90
N PHE A 146 -12.85 -3.12 9.71
CA PHE A 146 -11.56 -3.45 10.31
C PHE A 146 -11.61 -3.41 11.84
N SER A 147 -12.25 -2.39 12.42
CA SER A 147 -12.46 -2.28 13.87
C SER A 147 -13.24 -3.48 14.43
N LYS A 148 -14.31 -3.89 13.73
CA LYS A 148 -15.09 -5.09 14.09
C LYS A 148 -14.24 -6.36 13.97
N ALA A 149 -13.48 -6.52 12.88
CA ALA A 149 -12.66 -7.70 12.64
C ALA A 149 -11.58 -7.90 13.71
N MET A 150 -11.01 -6.79 14.22
CA MET A 150 -10.04 -6.81 15.31
C MET A 150 -10.65 -7.32 16.62
N ARG A 151 -11.97 -7.36 16.82
CA ARG A 151 -12.56 -7.88 18.05
C ARG A 151 -12.51 -9.42 18.07
N ILE A 152 -11.91 -9.99 19.11
CA ILE A 152 -11.86 -11.44 19.33
C ILE A 152 -13.06 -11.85 20.19
N VAL A 153 -13.12 -11.41 21.45
CA VAL A 153 -14.23 -11.63 22.40
C VAL A 153 -14.30 -10.43 23.34
N GLY A 154 -15.49 -9.86 23.57
CA GLY A 154 -15.67 -8.73 24.49
C GLY A 154 -14.80 -7.53 24.11
N ALA A 155 -13.92 -7.11 25.03
CA ALA A 155 -12.94 -6.04 24.85
C ALA A 155 -11.56 -6.54 24.35
N LEU A 156 -11.38 -7.85 24.15
CA LEU A 156 -10.13 -8.41 23.63
C LEU A 156 -9.98 -8.08 22.13
N THR A 157 -8.96 -7.31 21.79
CA THR A 157 -8.68 -6.87 20.42
C THR A 157 -7.41 -7.51 19.86
N TRP A 158 -7.52 -8.12 18.68
CA TRP A 158 -6.43 -8.47 17.79
C TRP A 158 -5.91 -7.20 17.11
N VAL A 159 -4.80 -6.66 17.60
CA VAL A 159 -4.16 -5.51 16.96
C VAL A 159 -3.04 -6.00 16.04
N PRO A 160 -3.11 -5.80 14.70
CA PRO A 160 -2.00 -6.08 13.80
C PRO A 160 -0.92 -5.00 13.97
N LEU A 161 -0.17 -5.11 15.07
CA LEU A 161 0.97 -4.23 15.35
C LEU A 161 2.00 -4.36 14.21
N TRP A 162 2.58 -3.23 13.81
CA TRP A 162 3.61 -3.09 12.75
C TRP A 162 3.16 -3.29 11.29
N ASN A 163 1.91 -3.71 11.06
CA ASN A 163 1.40 -4.05 9.73
C ASN A 163 0.08 -3.38 9.37
N LEU A 164 -0.36 -2.41 10.19
CA LEU A 164 -1.59 -1.65 9.98
C LEU A 164 -1.70 -1.08 8.57
N ASP A 165 -0.59 -0.61 8.00
CA ASP A 165 -0.55 -0.02 6.67
C ASP A 165 -1.01 -0.98 5.56
N ARG A 166 -0.38 -2.16 5.47
CA ARG A 166 -0.75 -3.22 4.52
C ARG A 166 -2.14 -3.79 4.82
N SER A 167 -2.43 -4.04 6.09
CA SER A 167 -3.75 -4.55 6.50
C SER A 167 -4.86 -3.61 6.07
N LEU A 168 -4.71 -2.31 6.33
CA LEU A 168 -5.72 -1.32 6.01
C LEU A 168 -5.88 -1.17 4.49
N GLY A 169 -4.78 -1.10 3.74
CA GLY A 169 -4.83 -1.00 2.28
C GLY A 169 -5.57 -2.18 1.64
N LEU A 170 -5.34 -3.40 2.14
CA LEU A 170 -6.06 -4.60 1.68
C LEU A 170 -7.51 -4.65 2.18
N PHE A 171 -7.80 -4.21 3.41
CA PHE A 171 -9.17 -4.12 3.94
C PHE A 171 -10.04 -3.16 3.15
N VAL A 172 -9.49 -2.00 2.76
CA VAL A 172 -10.19 -1.01 1.92
C VAL A 172 -10.62 -1.63 0.60
N GLN A 173 -9.69 -2.32 -0.07
CA GLN A 173 -9.97 -2.99 -1.34
C GLN A 173 -10.96 -4.16 -1.18
N ALA A 174 -10.83 -4.95 -0.11
CA ALA A 174 -11.69 -6.11 0.14
C ALA A 174 -13.13 -5.72 0.49
N THR A 175 -13.31 -4.66 1.28
CA THR A 175 -14.63 -4.17 1.73
C THR A 175 -15.50 -3.71 0.57
N SER A 176 -14.88 -3.12 -0.46
CA SER A 176 -15.59 -2.52 -1.59
C SER A 176 -15.37 -3.29 -2.90
N PHE A 177 -14.89 -4.53 -2.83
CA PHE A 177 -14.40 -5.26 -4.00
C PHE A 177 -15.42 -5.37 -5.13
N GLU A 178 -14.98 -5.02 -6.34
CA GLU A 178 -15.74 -5.17 -7.58
C GLU A 178 -14.78 -5.64 -8.67
N LYS A 179 -15.10 -6.77 -9.30
CA LYS A 179 -14.21 -7.43 -10.26
C LYS A 179 -13.85 -6.50 -11.43
N ASN A 180 -12.59 -6.49 -11.83
CA ASN A 180 -12.03 -5.65 -12.90
C ASN A 180 -12.14 -4.13 -12.70
N LYS A 181 -12.53 -3.64 -11.52
CA LYS A 181 -12.65 -2.21 -11.27
C LYS A 181 -11.29 -1.52 -11.31
N ILE A 182 -11.25 -0.37 -11.98
CA ILE A 182 -10.16 0.60 -11.84
C ILE A 182 -10.51 1.49 -10.63
N ILE A 183 -9.70 1.40 -9.58
CA ILE A 183 -9.95 2.09 -8.31
C ILE A 183 -9.29 3.46 -8.25
N GLY A 184 -8.46 3.78 -9.24
CA GLY A 184 -7.78 5.05 -9.32
C GLY A 184 -6.63 5.03 -10.30
N HIS A 185 -5.69 5.95 -10.08
CA HIS A 185 -4.56 6.17 -10.99
C HIS A 185 -3.28 6.43 -10.19
N ALA A 186 -2.12 6.16 -10.82
CA ALA A 186 -0.81 6.51 -10.31
C ALA A 186 -0.20 7.68 -11.08
N MET A 187 0.33 8.65 -10.34
CA MET A 187 0.98 9.83 -10.89
C MET A 187 2.31 9.48 -11.60
N PRO A 188 2.59 10.13 -12.74
CA PRO A 188 3.90 10.05 -13.38
C PRO A 188 4.94 10.84 -12.56
N LYS A 189 6.18 10.87 -13.06
CA LYS A 189 7.17 11.85 -12.57
C LYS A 189 6.74 13.28 -12.93
N PRO A 190 7.17 14.31 -12.17
CA PRO A 190 8.00 14.27 -10.95
C PRO A 190 7.32 13.64 -9.74
N GLU A 191 8.07 13.42 -8.65
CA GLU A 191 7.57 12.92 -7.37
C GLU A 191 6.66 13.92 -6.65
N GLN A 192 5.66 13.41 -5.93
CA GLN A 192 4.83 14.20 -5.00
C GLN A 192 5.14 13.88 -3.54
N VAL A 193 5.87 12.80 -3.28
CA VAL A 193 6.30 12.38 -1.96
C VAL A 193 7.78 12.03 -1.99
N ARG A 194 8.53 12.56 -1.03
CA ARG A 194 9.91 12.14 -0.75
C ARG A 194 9.87 11.27 0.48
N TYR A 195 10.11 9.99 0.28
CA TYR A 195 10.12 8.97 1.31
C TYR A 195 11.53 8.83 1.87
N ILE A 196 11.71 9.13 3.16
CA ILE A 196 13.03 9.12 3.77
C ILE A 196 13.39 7.70 4.22
N THR A 197 14.39 7.14 3.54
CA THR A 197 14.85 5.79 3.80
C THR A 197 15.99 5.80 4.80
N ARG A 198 15.81 5.02 5.87
CA ARG A 198 16.89 4.64 6.80
C ARG A 198 17.58 3.38 6.31
N ASP A 199 18.84 3.20 6.76
CA ASP A 199 19.65 2.02 6.44
C ASP A 199 18.87 0.71 6.67
N ALA A 200 18.87 -0.15 5.65
CA ALA A 200 18.21 -1.45 5.69
C ALA A 200 18.75 -2.36 6.82
N SER A 201 19.97 -2.13 7.30
CA SER A 201 20.55 -2.83 8.46
C SER A 201 19.82 -2.52 9.77
N LEU A 202 19.22 -1.33 9.86
CA LEU A 202 18.46 -0.84 11.02
C LEU A 202 16.99 -1.25 10.98
N LYS A 203 16.48 -1.71 9.83
CA LYS A 203 15.10 -2.16 9.69
C LYS A 203 14.88 -3.48 10.42
N GLU A 204 13.97 -3.44 11.39
CA GLU A 204 13.52 -4.64 12.10
C GLU A 204 12.89 -5.64 11.14
N ALA A 205 13.15 -6.92 11.36
CA ALA A 205 12.52 -7.98 10.59
C ALA A 205 11.05 -8.08 11.02
N ARG A 206 10.13 -7.87 10.08
CA ARG A 206 8.68 -7.86 10.34
C ARG A 206 8.08 -9.22 10.00
N ILE A 207 7.17 -9.69 10.84
CA ILE A 207 6.33 -10.85 10.56
C ILE A 207 4.93 -10.31 10.27
N HIS A 208 4.42 -10.57 9.07
CA HIS A 208 3.10 -10.08 8.67
C HIS A 208 1.95 -11.07 8.94
N LEU A 209 2.26 -12.23 9.51
CA LEU A 209 1.29 -13.31 9.73
C LEU A 209 0.04 -12.87 10.51
N THR A 210 0.19 -12.01 11.52
CA THR A 210 -0.96 -11.55 12.32
C THR A 210 -1.92 -10.67 11.53
N ALA A 211 -1.40 -9.86 10.61
CA ALA A 211 -2.16 -9.04 9.69
C ALA A 211 -2.89 -9.89 8.63
N ASP A 212 -2.19 -10.87 8.07
CA ASP A 212 -2.76 -11.74 7.02
C ASP A 212 -3.79 -12.71 7.58
N SER A 213 -3.58 -13.21 8.80
CA SER A 213 -4.57 -14.05 9.49
C SER A 213 -5.89 -13.30 9.68
N LEU A 214 -5.83 -12.02 10.03
CA LEU A 214 -7.02 -11.18 10.21
C LEU A 214 -7.76 -10.96 8.87
N LEU A 215 -7.00 -10.72 7.79
CA LEU A 215 -7.52 -10.59 6.43
C LEU A 215 -8.20 -11.88 5.96
N VAL A 216 -7.56 -13.04 6.11
CA VAL A 216 -8.10 -14.34 5.74
C VAL A 216 -9.33 -14.71 6.58
N LYS A 217 -9.31 -14.44 7.89
CA LYS A 217 -10.45 -14.64 8.77
C LYS A 217 -11.68 -13.85 8.30
N THR A 218 -11.46 -12.62 7.85
CA THR A 218 -12.55 -11.69 7.49
C THR A 218 -13.03 -11.88 6.05
N TYR A 219 -12.10 -12.16 5.13
CA TYR A 219 -12.38 -12.28 3.70
C TYR A 219 -11.77 -13.57 3.11
N PRO A 220 -12.20 -14.76 3.58
CA PRO A 220 -11.64 -16.03 3.13
C PRO A 220 -11.90 -16.32 1.64
N GLN A 221 -12.82 -15.61 0.99
CA GLN A 221 -13.15 -15.77 -0.41
C GLN A 221 -12.05 -15.29 -1.37
N PHE A 222 -11.14 -14.41 -0.93
CA PHE A 222 -10.09 -13.88 -1.81
C PHE A 222 -8.85 -14.78 -1.78
N GLY A 223 -8.62 -15.50 -2.88
CA GLY A 223 -7.52 -16.45 -3.00
C GLY A 223 -6.14 -15.81 -2.86
N TYR A 224 -5.99 -14.56 -3.27
CA TYR A 224 -4.79 -13.76 -3.06
C TYR A 224 -4.40 -13.62 -1.58
N LEU A 225 -5.37 -13.48 -0.67
CA LEU A 225 -5.09 -13.38 0.78
C LEU A 225 -4.53 -14.68 1.35
N TRP A 226 -4.98 -15.83 0.81
CA TRP A 226 -4.39 -17.13 1.15
C TRP A 226 -2.95 -17.27 0.63
N ASN A 227 -2.68 -16.82 -0.60
CA ASN A 227 -1.31 -16.81 -1.13
C ASN A 227 -0.38 -15.97 -0.24
N LEU A 228 -0.84 -14.78 0.21
CA LEU A 228 -0.12 -13.93 1.18
C LEU A 228 0.15 -14.68 2.49
N PHE A 229 -0.90 -15.24 3.10
CA PHE A 229 -0.84 -15.91 4.39
C PHE A 229 0.20 -17.05 4.40
N PHE A 230 0.15 -17.96 3.42
CA PHE A 230 1.10 -19.08 3.39
C PHE A 230 2.53 -18.63 3.10
N TRP A 231 2.71 -17.61 2.26
CA TRP A 231 4.03 -17.04 2.01
C TRP A 231 4.65 -16.46 3.28
N GLU A 232 3.89 -15.69 4.06
CA GLU A 232 4.37 -15.13 5.33
C GLU A 232 4.57 -16.23 6.38
N LEU A 233 3.71 -17.25 6.42
CA LEU A 233 3.86 -18.40 7.30
C LEU A 233 5.22 -19.09 7.09
N TYR A 234 5.63 -19.30 5.84
CA TYR A 234 6.91 -19.92 5.50
C TYR A 234 8.10 -18.97 5.56
N ALA A 235 7.87 -17.65 5.58
CA ALA A 235 8.92 -16.67 5.79
C ALA A 235 9.37 -16.58 7.26
N ILE A 236 8.57 -17.05 8.23
CA ILE A 236 8.88 -16.97 9.67
C ILE A 236 10.27 -17.51 10.02
N PRO A 237 10.68 -18.72 9.62
CA PRO A 237 12.01 -19.25 9.97
C PRO A 237 13.14 -18.35 9.47
N LYS A 238 13.01 -17.79 8.26
CA LYS A 238 13.98 -16.87 7.67
C LYS A 238 14.06 -15.55 8.45
N VAL A 239 12.91 -15.03 8.88
CA VAL A 239 12.82 -13.81 9.70
C VAL A 239 13.49 -14.02 11.05
N ILE A 240 13.18 -15.12 11.75
CA ILE A 240 13.81 -15.47 13.03
C ILE A 240 15.33 -15.59 12.87
N GLY A 241 15.80 -16.31 11.84
CA GLY A 241 17.23 -16.44 11.55
C GLY A 241 17.93 -15.09 11.32
N LYS A 242 17.29 -14.17 10.58
CA LYS A 242 17.81 -12.80 10.36
C LYS A 242 17.89 -12.01 11.68
N SER A 243 16.85 -12.07 12.51
CA SER A 243 16.83 -11.39 13.82
C SER A 243 17.93 -11.92 14.76
N VAL A 244 18.16 -13.24 14.77
CA VAL A 244 19.27 -13.84 15.56
C VAL A 244 20.62 -13.37 15.05
N LYS A 245 20.84 -13.39 13.71
CA LYS A 245 22.09 -12.88 13.11
C LYS A 245 22.34 -11.42 13.47
N GLN A 246 21.33 -10.55 13.38
CA GLN A 246 21.46 -9.14 13.74
C GLN A 246 21.80 -8.93 15.22
N LYS A 247 21.20 -9.72 16.13
CA LYS A 247 21.54 -9.68 17.56
C LYS A 247 22.97 -10.15 17.85
N LEU A 248 23.48 -11.12 17.10
CA LEU A 248 24.86 -11.59 17.24
C LEU A 248 25.86 -10.57 16.71
N VAL A 249 25.58 -9.95 15.56
CA VAL A 249 26.46 -8.93 14.95
C VAL A 249 26.49 -7.64 15.78
N LYS A 250 25.39 -7.25 16.45
CA LYS A 250 25.37 -6.09 17.36
C LYS A 250 26.02 -6.36 18.74
N ARG A 251 26.39 -7.60 19.05
CA ARG A 251 27.06 -8.00 20.31
C ARG A 251 28.58 -8.15 20.16
N VAL A 252 29.12 -7.87 18.97
CA VAL A 252 30.55 -7.73 18.67
C VAL A 252 30.82 -6.25 18.42
#